data_AF-A0A2D4GHM5-F1
#
_entry.id   AF-A0A2D4GHM5-F1
#
_cell.length_a   1.000
_cell.length_b   1.000
_cell.length_c   1.000
_cell.angle_alpha   90.00
_cell.angle_beta   90.00
_cell.angle_gamma   90.00
#
_symmetry.space_group_name_H-M   'P 1'
#
loop_
_entity.id
_entity.type
_entity.pdbx_description
1 polymer ?
#
loop_
_entity_poly.entity_id
_entity_poly.type
_entity_poly.pdbx_seq_one_letter_code
_entity_poly.pdbx_strand_id
1 'polypeptide(L)'
;LRPGWAARGAAAGDKEREGYRRRYAEYNRAPWPAQRLGEVLKVSLQLTLTNLISMNAKEETLTTNVWITQEWVDYRLNFSKEEYNKDLRVPAEMVWLPDIVLENNIDGNFKEAYSANVLISPGGSLSWLPPAIFRSYCPMEVTYFPFDWQNCSLVFRSQTHNAREMELQYGFDYKANSLADRVIIEEEAFTENGEWAIQRPPARILLAPMDGLEAPGFSEIHYFLIIQRKPLFYVINIIVPCVLISSLVVLVYFLPAQAGGQKCTVSISVLLAQTVFLFLIAQKVPATSLSVPLIGKYLLFVMTVAALIVSNCVIVLNVSLRSPSTHLLSPRLKHLFLKILPHYLGSTIGPADEEETPGDPGPRRSFSLLLKAEEYMLKRARSEVLFQHQGRRHGLL
;
A
#
# COMPACT_ATOMS: atom_id res chain seq x y z
N LEU A 1 25.62 -49.69 43.82
CA LEU A 1 25.04 -48.88 42.73
C LEU A 1 24.89 -49.78 41.51
N ARG A 2 23.64 -50.03 41.06
CA ARG A 2 23.29 -51.09 40.10
C ARG A 2 23.76 -50.73 38.66
N PRO A 3 24.49 -51.61 37.95
CA PRO A 3 24.95 -51.36 36.57
C PRO A 3 23.89 -51.63 35.47
N GLY A 4 22.61 -51.72 35.81
CA GLY A 4 21.56 -52.20 34.91
C GLY A 4 20.86 -51.17 34.01
N TRP A 5 21.18 -49.88 34.12
CA TRP A 5 20.42 -48.82 33.43
C TRP A 5 21.02 -48.41 32.07
N ALA A 6 22.33 -48.52 31.89
CA ALA A 6 23.00 -48.17 30.62
C ALA A 6 22.75 -49.21 29.50
N ALA A 7 22.67 -50.50 29.86
CA ALA A 7 22.47 -51.57 28.88
C ALA A 7 21.04 -51.60 28.29
N ARG A 8 20.03 -51.14 29.03
CA ARG A 8 18.63 -51.09 28.54
C ARG A 8 18.39 -49.95 27.56
N GLY A 9 19.08 -48.82 27.69
CA GLY A 9 19.00 -47.71 26.75
C GLY A 9 19.69 -47.99 25.42
N ALA A 10 20.86 -48.66 25.46
CA ALA A 10 21.61 -49.04 24.26
C ALA A 10 20.91 -50.13 23.44
N ALA A 11 20.40 -51.19 24.09
CA ALA A 11 19.71 -52.28 23.40
C ALA A 11 18.34 -51.87 22.80
N ALA A 12 17.67 -50.87 23.39
CA ALA A 12 16.44 -50.30 22.84
C ALA A 12 16.74 -49.44 21.59
N GLY A 13 17.79 -48.62 21.62
CA GLY A 13 18.22 -47.81 20.47
C GLY A 13 18.73 -48.65 19.29
N ASP A 14 19.37 -49.80 19.54
CA ASP A 14 19.81 -50.72 18.48
C ASP A 14 18.63 -51.44 17.81
N LYS A 15 17.62 -51.88 18.58
CA LYS A 15 16.38 -52.44 18.01
C LYS A 15 15.59 -51.41 17.20
N GLU A 16 15.52 -50.17 17.70
CA GLU A 16 14.86 -49.07 17.02
C GLU A 16 15.50 -48.81 15.64
N ARG A 17 16.83 -48.79 15.59
CA ARG A 17 17.63 -48.57 14.39
C ARG A 17 17.62 -49.76 13.39
N GLU A 18 17.49 -50.99 13.89
CA GLU A 18 17.41 -52.20 13.07
C GLU A 18 16.01 -52.41 12.46
N GLY A 19 14.95 -52.18 13.25
CA GLY A 19 13.57 -52.16 12.73
C GLY A 19 13.35 -51.06 11.72
N TYR A 20 13.96 -49.88 11.96
CA TYR A 20 14.01 -48.78 11.00
C TYR A 20 14.65 -49.22 9.68
N ARG A 21 15.87 -49.79 9.70
CA ARG A 21 16.54 -50.25 8.47
C ARG A 21 15.70 -51.26 7.69
N ARG A 22 15.07 -52.21 8.38
CA ARG A 22 14.31 -53.28 7.71
C ARG A 22 13.07 -52.72 7.00
N ARG A 23 12.32 -51.85 7.66
CA ARG A 23 11.10 -51.26 7.09
C ARG A 23 11.41 -50.33 5.92
N TYR A 24 12.48 -49.54 6.02
CA TYR A 24 12.92 -48.67 4.93
C TYR A 24 13.57 -49.42 3.77
N ALA A 25 14.17 -50.58 4.00
CA ALA A 25 14.76 -51.38 2.91
C ALA A 25 13.70 -51.92 1.93
N GLU A 26 12.48 -52.17 2.41
CA GLU A 26 11.36 -52.68 1.61
C GLU A 26 10.41 -51.56 1.13
N TYR A 27 10.58 -50.33 1.61
CA TYR A 27 9.72 -49.20 1.26
C TYR A 27 10.11 -48.60 -0.10
N ASN A 28 9.17 -48.62 -1.05
CA ASN A 28 9.29 -47.86 -2.29
C ASN A 28 8.45 -46.58 -2.22
N ARG A 29 9.12 -45.43 -2.28
CA ARG A 29 8.48 -44.11 -2.24
C ARG A 29 7.79 -43.69 -3.53
N ALA A 30 8.07 -44.34 -4.68
CA ALA A 30 7.54 -43.91 -5.96
C ALA A 30 6.01 -44.08 -6.10
N PRO A 31 5.40 -45.23 -5.72
CA PRO A 31 3.96 -45.36 -5.74
C PRO A 31 3.31 -44.61 -4.57
N TRP A 32 2.25 -43.86 -4.89
CA TRP A 32 1.37 -43.24 -3.92
C TRP A 32 0.71 -44.28 -2.99
N PRO A 33 0.36 -43.92 -1.75
CA PRO A 33 -0.01 -44.87 -0.70
C PRO A 33 -1.48 -45.35 -0.77
N ALA A 34 -1.93 -45.81 -1.93
CA ALA A 34 -3.26 -46.41 -2.09
C ALA A 34 -3.25 -47.91 -1.75
N GLN A 35 -4.14 -48.36 -0.87
CA GLN A 35 -4.23 -49.77 -0.51
C GLN A 35 -5.07 -50.56 -1.53
N ARG A 36 -6.08 -49.91 -2.13
CA ARG A 36 -6.96 -50.50 -3.14
C ARG A 36 -7.14 -49.58 -4.34
N LEU A 37 -7.47 -50.16 -5.50
CA LEU A 37 -7.90 -49.37 -6.67
C LEU A 37 -9.21 -48.62 -6.34
N GLY A 38 -9.21 -47.31 -6.62
CA GLY A 38 -10.36 -46.43 -6.39
C GLY A 38 -10.47 -45.85 -4.97
N GLU A 39 -9.48 -46.10 -4.11
CA GLU A 39 -9.37 -45.42 -2.82
C GLU A 39 -8.89 -43.98 -3.01
N VAL A 40 -9.52 -43.03 -2.31
CA VAL A 40 -9.13 -41.62 -2.35
C VAL A 40 -8.23 -41.32 -1.15
N LEU A 41 -7.02 -40.84 -1.42
CA LEU A 41 -6.12 -40.38 -0.37
C LEU A 41 -6.60 -39.03 0.16
N LYS A 42 -6.86 -38.96 1.46
CA LYS A 42 -7.23 -37.72 2.13
C LYS A 42 -5.97 -37.06 2.67
N VAL A 43 -5.71 -35.84 2.22
CA VAL A 43 -4.60 -35.02 2.69
C VAL A 43 -5.18 -33.81 3.41
N SER A 44 -4.88 -33.71 4.70
CA SER A 44 -5.29 -32.57 5.50
C SER A 44 -4.25 -31.47 5.37
N LEU A 45 -4.70 -30.27 5.02
CA LEU A 45 -3.85 -29.11 4.81
C LEU A 45 -4.24 -28.01 5.79
N GLN A 46 -3.25 -27.44 6.46
CA GLN A 46 -3.40 -26.29 7.34
C GLN A 46 -2.30 -25.27 7.04
N LEU A 47 -2.70 -24.01 6.92
CA LEU A 47 -1.78 -22.92 6.59
C LEU A 47 -1.57 -22.01 7.80
N THR A 48 -0.32 -21.89 8.25
CA THR A 48 0.09 -20.97 9.32
C THR A 48 0.91 -19.84 8.73
N LEU A 49 0.41 -18.61 8.85
CA LEU A 49 1.09 -17.40 8.38
C LEU A 49 2.03 -16.86 9.46
N THR A 50 3.31 -16.73 9.11
CA THR A 50 4.33 -16.16 10.03
C THR A 50 4.59 -14.68 9.75
N ASN A 51 4.63 -14.30 8.48
CA ASN A 51 4.85 -12.91 8.08
C ASN A 51 4.24 -12.64 6.70
N LEU A 52 3.62 -11.47 6.55
CA LEU A 52 3.31 -10.88 5.25
C LEU A 52 4.50 -10.00 4.84
N ILE A 53 5.33 -10.50 3.91
CA ILE A 53 6.59 -9.85 3.54
C ILE A 53 6.33 -8.58 2.73
N SER A 54 5.55 -8.68 1.66
CA SER A 54 5.27 -7.54 0.79
C SER A 54 4.04 -7.75 -0.08
N MET A 55 3.46 -6.64 -0.52
CA MET A 55 2.43 -6.59 -1.53
C MET A 55 2.86 -5.56 -2.59
N ASN A 56 3.11 -6.01 -3.82
CA ASN A 56 3.59 -5.14 -4.90
C ASN A 56 2.45 -4.81 -5.88
N ALA A 57 2.00 -3.55 -5.86
CA ALA A 57 0.95 -3.07 -6.75
C ALA A 57 1.31 -3.02 -8.23
N LYS A 58 2.59 -2.96 -8.57
CA LYS A 58 3.03 -2.94 -9.97
C LYS A 58 3.08 -4.34 -10.58
N GLU A 59 3.49 -5.32 -9.78
CA GLU A 59 3.64 -6.71 -10.23
C GLU A 59 2.41 -7.56 -9.90
N GLU A 60 1.45 -7.03 -9.13
CA GLU A 60 0.28 -7.77 -8.64
C GLU A 60 0.69 -9.04 -7.86
N THR A 61 1.77 -8.92 -7.07
CA THR A 61 2.38 -10.01 -6.32
C THR A 61 2.19 -9.84 -4.82
N LEU A 62 1.66 -10.88 -4.17
CA LEU A 62 1.63 -11.03 -2.72
C LEU A 62 2.76 -11.98 -2.31
N THR A 63 3.66 -11.53 -1.44
CA THR A 63 4.72 -12.36 -0.87
C THR A 63 4.42 -12.70 0.59
N THR A 64 4.24 -13.98 0.89
CA THR A 64 3.93 -14.47 2.26
C THR A 64 4.92 -15.53 2.70
N ASN A 65 5.32 -15.48 3.97
CA ASN A 65 6.06 -16.55 4.63
C ASN A 65 5.10 -17.40 5.45
N VAL A 66 4.96 -18.67 5.07
CA VAL A 66 3.97 -19.59 5.63
C VAL A 66 4.60 -20.91 6.01
N TRP A 67 3.99 -21.57 6.98
CA TRP A 67 4.24 -22.96 7.31
C TRP A 67 3.04 -23.76 6.84
N ILE A 68 3.30 -24.82 6.09
CA ILE A 68 2.26 -25.65 5.51
C ILE A 68 2.24 -26.95 6.28
N THR A 69 1.18 -27.19 7.05
CA THR A 69 1.00 -28.47 7.73
C THR A 69 0.27 -29.41 6.80
N GLN A 70 0.90 -30.53 6.45
CA GLN A 70 0.33 -31.58 5.60
C GLN A 70 0.27 -32.86 6.42
N GLU A 71 -0.92 -33.44 6.53
CA GLU A 71 -1.14 -34.69 7.26
C GLU A 71 -1.87 -35.70 6.37
N TRP A 72 -1.31 -36.91 6.28
CA TRP A 72 -1.88 -38.02 5.52
C TRP A 72 -1.53 -39.34 6.19
N VAL A 73 -2.13 -40.43 5.71
CA VAL A 73 -1.89 -41.78 6.25
C VAL A 73 -1.22 -42.64 5.19
N ASP A 74 -0.12 -43.32 5.54
CA ASP A 74 0.51 -44.34 4.71
C ASP A 74 0.48 -45.69 5.45
N TYR A 75 -0.33 -46.62 4.93
CA TYR A 75 -0.51 -47.94 5.53
C TYR A 75 0.81 -48.75 5.60
N ARG A 76 1.77 -48.48 4.70
CA ARG A 76 3.06 -49.19 4.64
C ARG A 76 3.99 -48.81 5.78
N LEU A 77 3.79 -47.64 6.37
CA LEU A 77 4.60 -47.09 7.46
C LEU A 77 3.92 -47.21 8.83
N ASN A 78 2.82 -47.96 8.91
CA ASN A 78 2.07 -48.16 10.15
C ASN A 78 2.86 -48.99 11.18
N PHE A 79 3.07 -48.44 12.38
CA PHE A 79 3.65 -49.15 13.55
C PHE A 79 2.78 -48.99 14.79
N SER A 80 2.92 -49.93 15.73
CA SER A 80 2.24 -49.87 17.04
C SER A 80 3.12 -49.15 18.09
N LYS A 81 2.47 -48.56 19.10
CA LYS A 81 3.17 -47.95 20.26
C LYS A 81 4.01 -48.94 21.05
N GLU A 82 3.71 -50.23 20.94
CA GLU A 82 4.44 -51.32 21.60
C GLU A 82 5.79 -51.58 20.92
N GLU A 83 5.87 -51.33 19.61
CA GLU A 83 7.09 -51.46 18.81
C GLU A 83 7.99 -50.23 19.00
N TYR A 84 7.40 -49.03 19.00
CA TYR A 84 8.09 -47.76 19.21
C TYR A 84 7.32 -46.86 20.17
N ASN A 85 7.99 -46.47 21.26
CA ASN A 85 7.39 -45.60 22.28
C ASN A 85 7.26 -44.12 21.86
N LYS A 86 7.86 -43.72 20.74
CA LYS A 86 7.92 -42.32 20.27
C LYS A 86 7.66 -42.24 18.77
N ASP A 87 7.24 -41.06 18.32
CA ASP A 87 7.12 -40.74 16.90
C ASP A 87 8.50 -40.77 16.22
N LEU A 88 8.51 -41.25 14.98
CA LEU A 88 9.73 -41.40 14.19
C LEU A 88 9.95 -40.16 13.31
N ARG A 89 11.18 -39.64 13.30
CA ARG A 89 11.57 -38.50 12.45
C ARG A 89 12.39 -38.98 11.27
N VAL A 90 11.93 -38.67 10.07
CA VAL A 90 12.48 -39.24 8.84
C VAL A 90 12.71 -38.13 7.82
N PRO A 91 13.85 -38.13 7.09
CA PRO A 91 14.04 -37.19 5.99
C PRO A 91 12.91 -37.31 4.95
N ALA A 92 12.39 -36.17 4.49
CA ALA A 92 11.29 -36.12 3.52
C ALA A 92 11.60 -36.92 2.23
N GLU A 93 12.87 -37.00 1.85
CA GLU A 93 13.34 -37.72 0.67
C GLU A 93 13.15 -39.24 0.74
N MET A 94 13.02 -39.82 1.93
CA MET A 94 12.90 -41.27 2.13
C MET A 94 11.45 -41.76 2.09
N VAL A 95 10.47 -40.87 2.16
CA VAL A 95 9.04 -41.20 2.19
C VAL A 95 8.34 -40.63 0.95
N TRP A 96 7.17 -41.19 0.61
CA TRP A 96 6.28 -40.55 -0.37
C TRP A 96 5.70 -39.27 0.25
N LEU A 97 5.64 -38.21 -0.54
CA LEU A 97 5.07 -36.91 -0.16
C LEU A 97 3.97 -36.55 -1.15
N PRO A 98 2.84 -35.98 -0.70
CA PRO A 98 1.83 -35.45 -1.61
C PRO A 98 2.37 -34.23 -2.34
N ASP A 99 2.05 -34.12 -3.63
CA ASP A 99 2.55 -33.10 -4.55
C ASP A 99 1.67 -31.84 -4.51
N ILE A 100 1.51 -31.25 -3.33
CA ILE A 100 0.68 -30.05 -3.14
C ILE A 100 1.45 -28.81 -3.59
N VAL A 101 0.91 -28.11 -4.58
CA VAL A 101 1.50 -26.89 -5.15
C VAL A 101 0.54 -25.71 -5.01
N LEU A 102 1.13 -24.51 -4.96
CA LEU A 102 0.38 -23.26 -5.13
C LEU A 102 0.16 -23.02 -6.63
N GLU A 103 -1.10 -23.07 -7.06
CA GLU A 103 -1.48 -22.93 -8.48
C GLU A 103 -1.23 -21.50 -8.98
N ASN A 104 -1.68 -20.50 -8.22
CA ASN A 104 -1.59 -19.10 -8.59
C ASN A 104 -0.22 -18.47 -8.24
N ASN A 105 0.87 -19.23 -8.39
CA ASN A 105 2.24 -18.80 -8.12
C ASN A 105 2.88 -18.11 -9.34
N ILE A 106 3.56 -16.99 -9.14
CA ILE A 106 4.18 -16.21 -10.22
C ILE A 106 5.65 -16.60 -10.46
N ASP A 107 6.34 -17.09 -9.44
CA ASP A 107 7.80 -17.32 -9.50
C ASP A 107 8.21 -18.54 -10.32
N GLY A 108 7.27 -19.42 -10.66
CA GLY A 108 7.54 -20.71 -11.32
C GLY A 108 8.34 -21.71 -10.47
N ASN A 109 8.75 -21.33 -9.24
CA ASN A 109 9.32 -22.25 -8.27
C ASN A 109 8.21 -22.79 -7.37
N PHE A 110 7.79 -24.02 -7.63
CA PHE A 110 6.72 -24.71 -6.90
C PHE A 110 7.23 -25.56 -5.74
N LYS A 111 8.55 -25.57 -5.48
CA LYS A 111 9.16 -26.37 -4.41
C LYS A 111 9.29 -25.60 -3.11
N GLU A 112 9.22 -26.33 -2.00
CA GLU A 112 9.36 -25.80 -0.64
C GLU A 112 10.74 -25.16 -0.42
N ALA A 113 10.80 -24.18 0.49
CA ALA A 113 12.06 -23.47 0.76
C ALA A 113 13.05 -24.32 1.57
N TYR A 114 12.56 -25.31 2.32
CA TYR A 114 13.39 -26.18 3.16
C TYR A 114 12.77 -27.58 3.30
N SER A 115 13.57 -28.61 3.03
CA SER A 115 13.19 -30.01 3.23
C SER A 115 13.21 -30.39 4.71
N ALA A 116 12.14 -30.05 5.44
CA ALA A 116 11.95 -30.47 6.82
C ALA A 116 11.75 -31.99 6.91
N ASN A 117 12.16 -32.59 8.04
CA ASN A 117 11.87 -34.01 8.31
C ASN A 117 10.35 -34.22 8.50
N VAL A 118 9.88 -35.38 8.07
CA VAL A 118 8.51 -35.86 8.29
C VAL A 118 8.44 -36.59 9.62
N LEU A 119 7.38 -36.36 10.37
CA LEU A 119 7.06 -37.08 11.60
C LEU A 119 6.08 -38.21 11.28
N ILE A 120 6.39 -39.42 11.73
CA ILE A 120 5.50 -40.58 11.58
C ILE A 120 5.02 -40.99 12.96
N SER A 121 3.71 -40.94 13.15
CA SER A 121 3.04 -41.32 14.38
C SER A 121 2.52 -42.77 14.33
N PRO A 122 2.34 -43.41 15.50
CA PRO A 122 1.74 -44.73 15.59
C PRO A 122 0.40 -44.78 14.87
N GLY A 123 0.14 -45.86 14.14
CA GLY A 123 -1.02 -45.95 13.24
C GLY A 123 -0.73 -45.57 11.78
N GLY A 124 0.48 -45.07 11.47
CA GLY A 124 0.90 -44.75 10.10
C GLY A 124 0.45 -43.36 9.64
N SER A 125 0.15 -42.46 10.57
CA SER A 125 -0.12 -41.05 10.27
C SER A 125 1.20 -40.32 10.07
N LEU A 126 1.34 -39.58 8.98
CA LEU A 126 2.48 -38.75 8.67
C LEU A 126 2.09 -37.29 8.79
N SER A 127 2.98 -36.49 9.38
CA SER A 127 2.84 -35.05 9.49
C SER A 127 4.11 -34.39 8.96
N TRP A 128 3.94 -33.45 8.04
CA TRP A 128 5.02 -32.71 7.41
C TRP A 128 4.74 -31.22 7.48
N LEU A 129 5.74 -30.45 7.92
CA LEU A 129 5.61 -29.03 8.20
C LEU A 129 6.76 -28.22 7.56
N PRO A 130 6.85 -28.16 6.22
CA PRO A 130 7.84 -27.34 5.55
C PRO A 130 7.50 -25.84 5.64
N PRO A 131 8.51 -24.98 5.86
CA PRO A 131 8.36 -23.54 5.64
C PRO A 131 8.45 -23.23 4.14
N ALA A 132 7.62 -22.29 3.68
CA ALA A 132 7.57 -21.85 2.30
C ALA A 132 7.41 -20.33 2.21
N ILE A 133 8.07 -19.73 1.22
CA ILE A 133 7.84 -18.35 0.81
C ILE A 133 7.11 -18.40 -0.51
N PHE A 134 5.86 -17.96 -0.52
CA PHE A 134 5.04 -17.94 -1.72
C PHE A 134 4.94 -16.54 -2.30
N ARG A 135 5.01 -16.46 -3.64
CA ARG A 135 4.70 -15.27 -4.41
C ARG A 135 3.45 -15.53 -5.27
N SER A 136 2.30 -15.27 -4.68
CA SER A 136 1.02 -15.50 -5.34
C SER A 136 0.57 -14.30 -6.15
N TYR A 137 -0.11 -14.56 -7.27
CA TYR A 137 -0.86 -13.55 -7.99
C TYR A 137 -2.04 -13.05 -7.16
N CYS A 138 -2.10 -11.74 -6.95
CA CYS A 138 -3.23 -11.07 -6.33
C CYS A 138 -3.50 -9.74 -7.06
N PRO A 139 -4.64 -9.64 -7.76
CA PRO A 139 -5.00 -8.39 -8.44
C PRO A 139 -5.24 -7.29 -7.41
N MET A 140 -4.67 -6.10 -7.66
CA MET A 140 -4.78 -4.98 -6.73
C MET A 140 -5.80 -3.94 -7.21
N GLU A 141 -6.76 -3.63 -6.36
CA GLU A 141 -7.69 -2.54 -6.58
C GLU A 141 -7.20 -1.26 -5.89
N VAL A 142 -6.72 -0.29 -6.67
CA VAL A 142 -6.15 0.97 -6.14
C VAL A 142 -7.14 2.13 -6.09
N THR A 143 -8.42 1.87 -6.36
CA THR A 143 -9.48 2.90 -6.44
C THR A 143 -9.49 3.82 -5.21
N TYR A 144 -9.39 3.26 -4.01
CA TYR A 144 -9.49 3.97 -2.73
C TYR A 144 -8.16 4.25 -2.04
N PHE A 145 -7.04 4.10 -2.74
CA PHE A 145 -5.72 4.35 -2.16
C PHE A 145 -5.63 5.75 -1.50
N PRO A 146 -5.08 5.87 -0.27
CA PRO A 146 -4.41 4.86 0.57
C PRO A 146 -5.32 4.14 1.59
N PHE A 147 -6.64 4.28 1.46
CA PHE A 147 -7.65 3.64 2.32
C PHE A 147 -8.20 2.36 1.66
N ASP A 148 -7.35 1.65 0.95
CA ASP A 148 -7.67 0.45 0.19
C ASP A 148 -7.62 -0.81 1.05
N TRP A 149 -8.40 -1.80 0.62
CA TRP A 149 -8.34 -3.18 1.07
C TRP A 149 -8.18 -4.08 -0.15
N GLN A 150 -7.47 -5.19 0.01
CA GLN A 150 -7.19 -6.14 -1.04
C GLN A 150 -7.68 -7.53 -0.60
N ASN A 151 -8.21 -8.30 -1.54
CA ASN A 151 -8.68 -9.66 -1.30
C ASN A 151 -7.84 -10.64 -2.13
N CYS A 152 -6.87 -11.25 -1.48
CA CYS A 152 -5.95 -12.18 -2.11
C CYS A 152 -6.32 -13.61 -1.77
N SER A 153 -6.06 -14.53 -2.69
CA SER A 153 -6.23 -15.96 -2.49
C SER A 153 -4.90 -16.69 -2.64
N LEU A 154 -4.70 -17.72 -1.83
CA LEU A 154 -3.67 -18.73 -2.00
C LEU A 154 -4.37 -20.03 -2.37
N VAL A 155 -4.16 -20.51 -3.59
CA VAL A 155 -4.88 -21.67 -4.15
C VAL A 155 -3.96 -22.88 -4.16
N PHE A 156 -4.24 -23.86 -3.31
CA PHE A 156 -3.48 -25.10 -3.22
C PHE A 156 -4.20 -26.25 -3.91
N ARG A 157 -3.46 -27.05 -4.67
CA ARG A 157 -3.96 -28.26 -5.32
C ARG A 157 -2.85 -29.28 -5.53
N SER A 158 -3.22 -30.51 -5.85
CA SER A 158 -2.26 -31.48 -6.37
C SER A 158 -1.72 -31.07 -7.73
N GLN A 159 -0.45 -31.33 -8.00
CA GLN A 159 0.12 -31.14 -9.33
C GLN A 159 -0.32 -32.24 -10.32
N THR A 160 -0.44 -33.49 -9.87
CA THR A 160 -0.64 -34.65 -10.75
C THR A 160 -1.90 -35.46 -10.46
N HIS A 161 -2.43 -35.45 -9.24
CA HIS A 161 -3.58 -36.24 -8.83
C HIS A 161 -4.91 -35.49 -8.96
N ASN A 162 -5.89 -36.16 -9.54
CA ASN A 162 -7.27 -35.64 -9.62
C ASN A 162 -8.05 -35.89 -8.32
N ALA A 163 -9.27 -35.35 -8.22
CA ALA A 163 -10.14 -35.48 -7.05
C ALA A 163 -10.65 -36.91 -6.76
N ARG A 164 -10.51 -37.86 -7.69
CA ARG A 164 -10.80 -39.29 -7.44
C ARG A 164 -9.60 -40.04 -6.86
N GLU A 165 -8.41 -39.47 -6.93
CA GLU A 165 -7.19 -40.04 -6.37
C GLU A 165 -6.84 -39.36 -5.06
N MET A 166 -6.93 -38.03 -5.00
CA MET A 166 -6.60 -37.25 -3.81
C MET A 166 -7.64 -36.18 -3.51
N GLU A 167 -8.11 -36.16 -2.26
CA GLU A 167 -9.03 -35.18 -1.71
C GLU A 167 -8.32 -34.34 -0.65
N LEU A 168 -8.37 -33.01 -0.80
CA LEU A 168 -7.83 -32.09 0.18
C LEU A 168 -8.87 -31.76 1.23
N GLN A 169 -8.48 -31.79 2.50
CA GLN A 169 -9.34 -31.49 3.64
C GLN A 169 -8.69 -30.43 4.54
N TYR A 170 -9.48 -29.77 5.39
CA TYR A 170 -8.93 -28.86 6.38
C TYR A 170 -8.15 -29.64 7.44
N GLY A 171 -6.96 -29.16 7.78
CA GLY A 171 -6.20 -29.65 8.94
C GLY A 171 -6.94 -29.45 10.26
N PHE A 172 -6.45 -30.08 11.33
CA PHE A 172 -7.03 -29.94 12.66
C PHE A 172 -6.21 -28.96 13.50
N ASP A 173 -6.83 -27.87 13.95
CA ASP A 173 -6.21 -26.95 14.89
C ASP A 173 -6.35 -27.51 16.32
N TYR A 174 -5.28 -28.11 16.82
CA TYR A 174 -5.22 -28.66 18.17
C TYR A 174 -5.37 -27.59 19.28
N LYS A 175 -5.07 -26.31 19.01
CA LYS A 175 -5.24 -25.22 20.01
C LYS A 175 -6.71 -24.81 20.11
N ALA A 176 -7.39 -24.69 18.98
CA ALA A 176 -8.81 -24.32 18.93
C ALA A 176 -9.76 -25.53 19.09
N ASN A 177 -9.23 -26.75 19.01
CA ASN A 177 -10.00 -28.01 18.99
C ASN A 177 -11.09 -28.01 17.90
N SER A 178 -10.76 -27.47 16.72
CA SER A 178 -11.64 -27.33 15.58
C SER A 178 -10.88 -27.55 14.27
N LEU A 179 -11.60 -27.72 13.16
CA LEU A 179 -10.98 -27.71 11.84
C LEU A 179 -10.36 -26.34 11.56
N ALA A 180 -9.16 -26.34 10.97
CA ALA A 180 -8.43 -25.16 10.53
C ALA A 180 -9.04 -24.63 9.22
N ASP A 181 -10.27 -24.14 9.30
CA ASP A 181 -11.00 -23.54 8.18
C ASP A 181 -10.49 -22.14 7.83
N ARG A 182 -9.42 -21.65 8.48
CA ARG A 182 -8.85 -20.30 8.31
C ARG A 182 -7.34 -20.38 8.33
N VAL A 183 -6.70 -19.36 7.76
CA VAL A 183 -5.26 -19.15 7.94
C VAL A 183 -4.98 -18.95 9.43
N ILE A 184 -4.03 -19.69 9.99
CA ILE A 184 -3.66 -19.58 11.39
C ILE A 184 -2.57 -18.54 11.52
N ILE A 185 -2.68 -17.70 12.55
CA ILE A 185 -1.65 -16.75 12.96
C ILE A 185 -1.35 -17.08 14.40
N GLU A 186 -0.11 -17.48 14.67
CA GLU A 186 0.37 -17.69 16.02
C GLU A 186 0.97 -16.38 16.52
N GLU A 187 0.36 -15.75 17.52
CA GLU A 187 0.78 -14.42 18.02
C GLU A 187 2.26 -14.39 18.45
N GLU A 188 2.81 -15.50 18.94
CA GLU A 188 4.21 -15.61 19.36
C GLU A 188 5.21 -15.65 18.18
N ALA A 189 4.80 -16.20 17.04
CA ALA A 189 5.63 -16.36 15.86
C ALA A 189 5.32 -15.34 14.76
N PHE A 190 4.21 -14.61 14.88
CA PHE A 190 3.74 -13.67 13.88
C PHE A 190 4.41 -12.31 14.04
N THR A 191 5.06 -11.86 12.97
CA THR A 191 5.55 -10.49 12.91
C THR A 191 4.51 -9.60 12.24
N GLU A 192 3.93 -8.67 13.00
CA GLU A 192 2.98 -7.71 12.44
C GLU A 192 3.63 -6.85 11.35
N ASN A 193 2.92 -6.69 10.22
CA ASN A 193 3.37 -5.80 9.17
C ASN A 193 3.06 -4.33 9.53
N GLY A 194 4.04 -3.43 9.33
CA GLY A 194 3.90 -2.00 9.57
C GLY A 194 2.98 -1.28 8.56
N GLU A 195 2.74 -1.86 7.39
CA GLU A 195 1.93 -1.26 6.32
C GLU A 195 0.54 -1.88 6.18
N TRP A 196 0.39 -3.17 6.48
CA TRP A 196 -0.85 -3.92 6.24
C TRP A 196 -1.41 -4.54 7.52
N ALA A 197 -2.71 -4.39 7.73
CA ALA A 197 -3.49 -5.14 8.71
C ALA A 197 -4.15 -6.34 8.00
N ILE A 198 -4.17 -7.50 8.67
CA ILE A 198 -4.63 -8.77 8.04
C ILE A 198 -5.94 -9.22 8.68
N GLN A 199 -6.91 -9.56 7.83
CA GLN A 199 -8.15 -10.24 8.19
C GLN A 199 -8.20 -11.62 7.51
N ARG A 200 -8.75 -12.60 8.23
CA ARG A 200 -8.66 -14.02 7.90
C ARG A 200 -10.05 -14.63 7.75
N PRO A 201 -10.71 -14.42 6.60
CA PRO A 201 -11.97 -15.10 6.29
C PRO A 201 -11.78 -16.63 6.19
N PRO A 202 -12.86 -17.41 6.31
CA PRO A 202 -12.81 -18.85 6.14
C PRO A 202 -12.37 -19.24 4.72
N ALA A 203 -11.46 -20.21 4.65
CA ALA A 203 -11.03 -20.92 3.48
C ALA A 203 -12.18 -21.75 2.88
N ARG A 204 -12.04 -22.11 1.61
CA ARG A 204 -13.03 -22.90 0.88
C ARG A 204 -12.36 -24.04 0.14
N ILE A 205 -12.92 -25.24 0.27
CA ILE A 205 -12.57 -26.38 -0.58
C ILE A 205 -13.49 -26.34 -1.80
N LEU A 206 -12.90 -26.36 -2.98
CA LEU A 206 -13.59 -26.30 -4.26
C LEU A 206 -13.16 -27.47 -5.13
N LEU A 207 -14.08 -27.95 -5.97
CA LEU A 207 -13.77 -28.90 -7.02
C LEU A 207 -13.60 -28.11 -8.32
N ALA A 208 -12.36 -27.95 -8.78
CA ALA A 208 -12.07 -27.27 -10.03
C ALA A 208 -12.40 -28.20 -11.21
N PRO A 209 -13.36 -27.83 -12.08
CA PRO A 209 -13.72 -28.64 -13.23
C PRO A 209 -12.57 -28.62 -14.26
N MET A 210 -12.35 -29.76 -14.91
CA MET A 210 -11.45 -29.88 -16.06
C MET A 210 -12.24 -29.84 -17.36
N ASP A 211 -11.60 -29.39 -18.44
CA ASP A 211 -12.21 -29.38 -19.77
C ASP A 211 -12.50 -30.81 -20.24
N GLY A 212 -13.78 -31.19 -20.22
CA GLY A 212 -14.28 -32.50 -20.60
C GLY A 212 -15.41 -32.97 -19.68
N LEU A 213 -16.52 -33.43 -20.26
CA LEU A 213 -17.77 -33.75 -19.54
C LEU A 213 -17.62 -34.83 -18.44
N GLU A 214 -16.58 -35.68 -18.53
CA GLU A 214 -16.32 -36.81 -17.62
C GLU A 214 -14.99 -36.72 -16.86
N ALA A 215 -14.21 -35.64 -17.04
CA ALA A 215 -12.90 -35.52 -16.41
C ALA A 215 -13.05 -35.33 -14.89
N PRO A 216 -12.44 -36.18 -14.05
CA PRO A 216 -12.39 -35.92 -12.62
C PRO A 216 -11.61 -34.62 -12.42
N GLY A 217 -12.27 -33.57 -11.93
CA GLY A 217 -11.66 -32.29 -11.63
C GLY A 217 -10.56 -32.39 -10.56
N PHE A 218 -9.99 -31.26 -10.16
CA PHE A 218 -9.00 -31.20 -9.09
C PHE A 218 -9.64 -30.74 -7.78
N SER A 219 -9.24 -31.36 -6.67
CA SER A 219 -9.58 -30.87 -5.33
C SER A 219 -8.67 -29.68 -5.00
N GLU A 220 -9.24 -28.50 -4.78
CA GLU A 220 -8.50 -27.29 -4.47
C GLU A 220 -8.90 -26.72 -3.10
N ILE A 221 -7.94 -26.15 -2.38
CA ILE A 221 -8.20 -25.38 -1.15
C ILE A 221 -7.78 -23.94 -1.37
N HIS A 222 -8.75 -23.03 -1.21
CA HIS A 222 -8.58 -21.60 -1.39
C HIS A 222 -8.50 -20.93 -0.02
N TYR A 223 -7.32 -20.46 0.36
CA TYR A 223 -7.13 -19.63 1.56
C TYR A 223 -7.23 -18.16 1.19
N PHE A 224 -8.19 -17.46 1.76
CA PHE A 224 -8.42 -16.04 1.50
C PHE A 224 -7.73 -15.17 2.56
N LEU A 225 -7.07 -14.11 2.11
CA LEU A 225 -6.41 -13.09 2.93
C LEU A 225 -6.94 -11.72 2.52
N ILE A 226 -7.73 -11.10 3.40
CA ILE A 226 -8.19 -9.73 3.22
C ILE A 226 -7.20 -8.83 3.96
N ILE A 227 -6.45 -8.01 3.23
CA ILE A 227 -5.45 -7.11 3.81
C ILE A 227 -5.88 -5.65 3.64
N GLN A 228 -5.75 -4.87 4.70
CA GLN A 228 -6.12 -3.45 4.73
C GLN A 228 -4.90 -2.58 4.96
N ARG A 229 -4.71 -1.54 4.15
CA ARG A 229 -3.56 -0.65 4.29
C ARG A 229 -3.71 0.25 5.52
N LYS A 230 -2.63 0.43 6.28
CA LYS A 230 -2.49 1.40 7.37
C LYS A 230 -2.16 2.78 6.74
N PRO A 231 -3.10 3.74 6.69
CA PRO A 231 -2.98 4.93 5.84
C PRO A 231 -2.09 6.04 6.41
N LEU A 232 -1.64 5.92 7.67
CA LEU A 232 -1.04 7.01 8.45
C LEU A 232 0.16 7.66 7.75
N PHE A 233 1.06 6.85 7.17
CA PHE A 233 2.23 7.34 6.43
C PHE A 233 1.82 8.23 5.25
N TYR A 234 0.81 7.83 4.48
CA TYR A 234 0.31 8.58 3.33
C TYR A 234 -0.47 9.82 3.76
N VAL A 235 -1.22 9.75 4.86
CA VAL A 235 -1.94 10.91 5.40
C VAL A 235 -0.96 12.03 5.78
N ILE A 236 0.08 11.70 6.55
CA ILE A 236 1.04 12.70 7.05
C ILE A 236 1.95 13.22 5.93
N ASN A 237 2.45 12.35 5.04
CA ASN A 237 3.48 12.74 4.07
C ASN A 237 2.93 13.15 2.70
N ILE A 238 1.68 12.80 2.38
CA ILE A 238 1.05 13.13 1.09
C ILE A 238 -0.14 14.06 1.29
N ILE A 239 -1.15 13.64 2.07
CA ILE A 239 -2.43 14.37 2.15
C ILE A 239 -2.24 15.72 2.86
N VAL A 240 -1.60 15.75 4.04
CA VAL A 240 -1.42 16.98 4.82
C VAL A 240 -0.64 18.06 4.05
N PRO A 241 0.54 17.78 3.46
CA PRO A 241 1.26 18.76 2.63
C PRO A 241 0.42 19.25 1.44
N CYS A 242 -0.29 18.36 0.75
CA CYS A 242 -1.14 18.74 -0.37
C CYS A 242 -2.28 19.70 0.03
N VAL A 243 -2.91 19.48 1.19
CA VAL A 243 -3.96 20.38 1.71
C VAL A 243 -3.39 21.73 2.11
N LEU A 244 -2.26 21.76 2.82
CA LEU A 244 -1.58 23.00 3.20
C LEU A 244 -1.17 23.81 1.97
N ILE A 245 -0.58 23.16 0.99
CA ILE A 245 -0.15 23.79 -0.26
C ILE A 245 -1.34 24.28 -1.08
N SER A 246 -2.43 23.52 -1.13
CA SER A 246 -3.67 23.99 -1.78
C SER A 246 -4.25 25.23 -1.10
N SER A 247 -4.10 25.37 0.22
CA SER A 247 -4.54 26.58 0.94
C SER A 247 -3.69 27.81 0.63
N LEU A 248 -2.38 27.64 0.37
CA LEU A 248 -1.49 28.74 0.00
C LEU A 248 -1.88 29.39 -1.34
N VAL A 249 -2.46 28.61 -2.26
CA VAL A 249 -2.97 29.13 -3.54
C VAL A 249 -4.05 30.19 -3.33
N VAL A 250 -4.97 29.95 -2.40
CA VAL A 250 -6.07 30.88 -2.11
C VAL A 250 -5.51 32.14 -1.46
N LEU A 251 -4.50 32.00 -0.60
CA LEU A 251 -3.84 33.13 0.07
C LEU A 251 -3.18 34.10 -0.93
N VAL A 252 -2.72 33.63 -2.08
CA VAL A 252 -2.14 34.48 -3.14
C VAL A 252 -3.13 35.54 -3.64
N TYR A 253 -4.43 35.22 -3.73
CA TYR A 253 -5.44 36.20 -4.16
C TYR A 253 -5.70 37.31 -3.14
N PHE A 254 -5.35 37.10 -1.88
CA PHE A 254 -5.47 38.12 -0.83
C PHE A 254 -4.27 39.07 -0.79
N LEU A 255 -3.19 38.82 -1.54
CA LEU A 255 -2.04 39.71 -1.57
C LEU A 255 -2.34 40.97 -2.40
N PRO A 256 -2.35 42.18 -1.80
CA PRO A 256 -2.64 43.42 -2.53
C PRO A 256 -1.49 43.78 -3.47
N ALA A 257 -1.80 43.98 -4.76
CA ALA A 257 -0.85 44.29 -5.83
C ALA A 257 -0.20 45.70 -5.75
N GLN A 258 -0.43 46.47 -4.68
CA GLN A 258 -0.16 47.91 -4.62
C GLN A 258 1.29 48.34 -4.35
N ALA A 259 2.29 47.49 -4.61
CA ALA A 259 3.69 47.94 -4.67
C ALA A 259 4.38 47.19 -5.81
N GLY A 260 4.85 47.95 -6.81
CA GLY A 260 5.01 47.52 -8.20
C GLY A 260 5.64 46.15 -8.43
N GLY A 261 5.02 45.34 -9.29
CA GLY A 261 5.55 44.16 -9.98
C GLY A 261 6.05 42.99 -9.12
N GLN A 262 6.92 43.24 -8.14
CA GLN A 262 7.60 42.28 -7.27
C GLN A 262 6.62 41.37 -6.51
N LYS A 263 5.48 41.88 -6.05
CA LYS A 263 4.47 41.07 -5.33
C LYS A 263 3.83 39.98 -6.22
N CYS A 264 3.56 40.31 -7.48
CA CYS A 264 3.05 39.34 -8.46
C CYS A 264 4.14 38.33 -8.86
N THR A 265 5.39 38.77 -8.99
CA THR A 265 6.53 37.86 -9.26
C THR A 265 6.72 36.85 -8.12
N VAL A 266 6.67 37.28 -6.86
CA VAL A 266 6.74 36.38 -5.69
C VAL A 266 5.58 35.39 -5.70
N SER A 267 4.37 35.88 -6.00
CA SER A 267 3.17 35.04 -6.10
C SER A 267 3.29 33.95 -7.19
N ILE A 268 3.81 34.32 -8.36
CA ILE A 268 4.06 33.36 -9.46
C ILE A 268 5.14 32.35 -9.05
N SER A 269 6.23 32.79 -8.42
CA SER A 269 7.30 31.89 -7.96
C SER A 269 6.81 30.88 -6.91
N VAL A 270 5.95 31.30 -5.98
CA VAL A 270 5.34 30.42 -4.97
C VAL A 270 4.41 29.40 -5.64
N LEU A 271 3.55 29.84 -6.56
CA LEU A 271 2.65 28.94 -7.29
C LEU A 271 3.43 27.93 -8.15
N LEU A 272 4.50 28.36 -8.83
CA LEU A 272 5.35 27.47 -9.61
C LEU A 272 6.04 26.42 -8.71
N ALA A 273 6.65 26.85 -7.61
CA ALA A 273 7.27 25.93 -6.66
C ALA A 273 6.27 24.90 -6.10
N GLN A 274 5.04 25.35 -5.83
CA GLN A 274 3.94 24.49 -5.45
C GLN A 274 3.57 23.47 -6.54
N THR A 275 3.46 23.88 -7.81
CA THR A 275 3.12 22.94 -8.89
C THR A 275 4.17 21.87 -9.06
N VAL A 276 5.46 22.22 -8.92
CA VAL A 276 6.56 21.25 -8.93
C VAL A 276 6.45 20.29 -7.76
N PHE A 277 6.17 20.78 -6.55
CA PHE A 277 6.03 19.92 -5.39
C PHE A 277 4.84 18.95 -5.51
N LEU A 278 3.68 19.41 -5.98
CA LEU A 278 2.52 18.55 -6.25
C LEU A 278 2.83 17.49 -7.32
N PHE A 279 3.59 17.85 -8.36
CA PHE A 279 4.03 16.92 -9.39
C PHE A 279 4.99 15.85 -8.83
N LEU A 280 5.95 16.24 -7.98
CA LEU A 280 6.85 15.29 -7.30
C LEU A 280 6.08 14.29 -6.42
N ILE A 281 5.01 14.74 -5.76
CA ILE A 281 4.12 13.86 -4.99
C ILE A 281 3.35 12.91 -5.90
N ALA A 282 2.84 13.39 -7.04
CA ALA A 282 2.09 12.56 -7.98
C ALA A 282 2.94 11.38 -8.49
N GLN A 283 4.26 11.54 -8.63
CA GLN A 283 5.18 10.46 -9.01
C GLN A 283 5.34 9.35 -7.96
N LYS A 284 4.92 9.58 -6.71
CA LYS A 284 4.96 8.59 -5.62
C LYS A 284 3.72 7.70 -5.59
N VAL A 285 2.65 8.08 -6.30
CA VAL A 285 1.43 7.27 -6.41
C VAL A 285 1.71 6.12 -7.38
N PRO A 286 1.35 4.87 -7.06
CA PRO A 286 1.59 3.74 -7.94
C PRO A 286 0.95 3.98 -9.31
N ALA A 287 1.75 3.88 -10.37
CA ALA A 287 1.29 4.00 -11.74
C ALA A 287 0.61 2.69 -12.15
N THR A 288 -0.72 2.66 -12.10
CA THR A 288 -1.54 1.56 -12.63
C THR A 288 -2.52 2.13 -13.65
N SER A 289 -2.75 1.39 -14.74
CA SER A 289 -3.67 1.79 -15.82
C SER A 289 -5.07 1.21 -15.67
N LEU A 290 -5.26 0.21 -14.81
CA LEU A 290 -6.54 -0.47 -14.60
C LEU A 290 -7.59 0.45 -13.95
N SER A 291 -7.16 1.30 -13.01
CA SER A 291 -8.01 2.32 -12.40
C SER A 291 -7.17 3.50 -11.93
N VAL A 292 -7.71 4.72 -12.07
CA VAL A 292 -7.04 5.91 -11.53
C VAL A 292 -7.37 6.04 -10.04
N PRO A 293 -6.37 6.02 -9.13
CA PRO A 293 -6.59 6.17 -7.70
C PRO A 293 -7.32 7.47 -7.35
N LEU A 294 -8.13 7.47 -6.29
CA LEU A 294 -8.82 8.67 -5.81
C LEU A 294 -7.85 9.82 -5.53
N ILE A 295 -6.69 9.53 -4.91
CA ILE A 295 -5.63 10.52 -4.70
C ILE A 295 -5.09 11.08 -6.02
N GLY A 296 -4.98 10.24 -7.06
CA GLY A 296 -4.53 10.65 -8.38
C GLY A 296 -5.53 11.60 -9.04
N LYS A 297 -6.83 11.30 -8.94
CA LYS A 297 -7.91 12.19 -9.42
C LYS A 297 -7.87 13.54 -8.69
N TYR A 298 -7.68 13.53 -7.37
CA TYR A 298 -7.54 14.73 -6.57
C TYR A 298 -6.31 15.55 -6.97
N LEU A 299 -5.13 14.93 -7.06
CA LEU A 299 -3.90 15.61 -7.47
C LEU A 299 -4.01 16.19 -8.89
N LEU A 300 -4.62 15.46 -9.82
CA LEU A 300 -4.88 15.96 -11.18
C LEU A 300 -5.78 17.20 -11.16
N PHE A 301 -6.86 17.17 -10.39
CA PHE A 301 -7.74 18.31 -10.20
C PHE A 301 -7.01 19.53 -9.60
N VAL A 302 -6.18 19.31 -8.57
CA VAL A 302 -5.40 20.41 -7.97
C VAL A 302 -4.36 20.95 -8.96
N MET A 303 -3.69 20.09 -9.73
CA MET A 303 -2.71 20.53 -10.75
C MET A 303 -3.37 21.33 -11.87
N THR A 304 -4.55 20.95 -12.35
CA THR A 304 -5.27 21.72 -13.39
C THR A 304 -5.74 23.06 -12.85
N VAL A 305 -6.28 23.12 -11.64
CA VAL A 305 -6.66 24.36 -10.96
C VAL A 305 -5.44 25.26 -10.76
N ALA A 306 -4.31 24.72 -10.29
CA ALA A 306 -3.09 25.47 -10.10
C ALA A 306 -2.57 26.06 -11.43
N ALA A 307 -2.61 25.31 -12.53
CA ALA A 307 -2.23 25.80 -13.85
C ALA A 307 -3.13 26.97 -14.32
N LEU A 308 -4.45 26.85 -14.14
CA LEU A 308 -5.40 27.93 -14.44
C LEU A 308 -5.11 29.19 -13.61
N ILE A 309 -4.82 29.03 -12.32
CA ILE A 309 -4.49 30.15 -11.42
C ILE A 309 -3.19 30.83 -11.84
N VAL A 310 -2.14 30.07 -12.14
CA VAL A 310 -0.87 30.63 -12.65
C VAL A 310 -1.12 31.41 -13.94
N SER A 311 -1.89 30.87 -14.89
CA SER A 311 -2.23 31.59 -16.12
C SER A 311 -2.99 32.89 -15.86
N ASN A 312 -3.94 32.88 -14.92
CA ASN A 312 -4.68 34.06 -14.52
C ASN A 312 -3.76 35.11 -13.87
N CYS A 313 -2.85 34.69 -12.99
CA CYS A 313 -1.85 35.57 -12.37
C CYS A 313 -0.94 36.24 -13.41
N VAL A 314 -0.54 35.52 -14.46
CA VAL A 314 0.26 36.10 -15.57
C VAL A 314 -0.57 37.15 -16.34
N ILE A 315 -1.86 36.89 -16.57
CA ILE A 315 -2.76 37.86 -17.22
C ILE A 315 -2.94 39.10 -16.35
N VAL A 316 -3.19 38.93 -15.04
CA VAL A 316 -3.33 40.03 -14.08
C VAL A 316 -2.04 40.83 -14.00
N LEU A 317 -0.88 40.17 -13.96
CA LEU A 317 0.42 40.83 -14.00
C LEU A 317 0.59 41.65 -15.28
N ASN A 318 0.32 41.07 -16.45
CA ASN A 318 0.39 41.77 -17.73
C ASN A 318 -0.52 43.02 -17.75
N VAL A 319 -1.75 42.90 -17.24
CA VAL A 319 -2.67 44.04 -17.12
C VAL A 319 -2.15 45.08 -16.12
N SER A 320 -1.60 44.66 -14.98
CA SER A 320 -1.07 45.56 -13.95
C SER A 320 0.16 46.36 -14.40
N LEU A 321 0.93 45.84 -15.36
CA LEU A 321 2.09 46.50 -15.95
C LEU A 321 1.73 47.46 -17.10
N ARG A 322 0.45 47.55 -17.49
CA ARG A 322 0.02 48.49 -18.54
C ARG A 322 0.11 49.92 -18.05
N SER A 323 0.92 50.71 -18.74
CA SER A 323 1.04 52.16 -18.55
C SER A 323 0.15 52.91 -19.54
N PRO A 324 -0.40 54.09 -19.19
CA PRO A 324 -1.14 54.95 -20.11
C PRO A 324 -0.36 55.36 -21.36
N SER A 325 0.98 55.24 -21.35
CA SER A 325 1.84 55.51 -22.51
C SER A 325 1.86 54.40 -23.57
N THR A 326 1.47 53.17 -23.23
CA THR A 326 1.57 52.02 -24.15
C THR A 326 0.23 51.43 -24.56
N HIS A 327 -0.84 51.60 -23.77
CA HIS A 327 -2.16 51.05 -24.06
C HIS A 327 -3.30 52.01 -23.71
N LEU A 328 -4.23 52.22 -24.65
CA LEU A 328 -5.53 52.85 -24.38
C LEU A 328 -6.55 51.80 -23.89
N LEU A 329 -7.25 52.11 -22.80
CA LEU A 329 -8.29 51.25 -22.24
C LEU A 329 -9.60 51.39 -23.03
N SER A 330 -10.12 50.28 -23.54
CA SER A 330 -11.41 50.28 -24.26
C SER A 330 -12.58 50.72 -23.35
N PRO A 331 -13.52 51.55 -23.84
CA PRO A 331 -14.68 52.00 -23.06
C PRO A 331 -15.55 50.86 -22.51
N ARG A 332 -15.67 49.75 -23.25
CA ARG A 332 -16.43 48.57 -22.82
C ARG A 332 -15.76 47.86 -21.64
N LEU A 333 -14.43 47.76 -21.68
CA LEU A 333 -13.63 47.14 -20.62
C LEU A 333 -13.68 47.99 -19.34
N LYS A 334 -13.64 49.31 -19.49
CA LYS A 334 -13.82 50.27 -18.40
C LYS A 334 -15.18 50.13 -17.73
N HIS A 335 -16.26 49.97 -18.51
CA HIS A 335 -17.60 49.80 -17.97
C HIS A 335 -17.75 48.47 -17.21
N LEU A 336 -17.23 47.38 -17.76
CA LEU A 336 -17.29 46.05 -17.14
C LEU A 336 -16.51 45.99 -15.82
N PHE A 337 -15.22 46.37 -15.83
CA PHE A 337 -14.33 46.18 -14.68
C PHE A 337 -14.43 47.27 -13.61
N LEU A 338 -14.85 48.51 -13.95
CA LEU A 338 -14.93 49.62 -12.98
C LEU A 338 -16.34 49.97 -12.53
N LYS A 339 -17.40 49.56 -13.24
CA LYS A 339 -18.80 49.86 -12.85
C LYS A 339 -19.59 48.60 -12.47
N ILE A 340 -19.52 47.55 -13.28
CA ILE A 340 -20.33 46.34 -13.08
C ILE A 340 -19.70 45.43 -12.03
N LEU A 341 -18.44 45.02 -12.23
CA LEU A 341 -17.76 44.03 -11.38
C LEU A 341 -17.62 44.45 -9.90
N PRO A 342 -17.26 45.71 -9.57
CA PRO A 342 -17.13 46.16 -8.17
C PRO A 342 -18.48 46.21 -7.45
N HIS A 343 -19.54 46.57 -8.17
CA HIS A 343 -20.91 46.58 -7.63
C HIS A 343 -21.38 45.17 -7.23
N TYR A 344 -21.06 44.15 -8.05
CA TYR A 344 -21.34 42.75 -7.73
C TYR A 344 -20.45 42.18 -6.62
N LEU A 345 -19.19 42.62 -6.54
CA LEU A 345 -18.22 42.18 -5.52
C LEU A 345 -18.38 42.92 -4.18
N GLY A 346 -19.30 43.88 -4.06
CA GLY A 346 -19.50 44.69 -2.87
C GLY A 346 -18.35 45.64 -2.55
N SER A 347 -17.44 45.88 -3.49
CA SER A 347 -16.33 46.83 -3.33
C SER A 347 -16.72 48.19 -3.90
N THR A 348 -16.83 49.19 -3.04
CA THR A 348 -16.97 50.59 -3.47
C THR A 348 -15.61 51.10 -3.92
N ILE A 349 -15.36 51.12 -5.23
CA ILE A 349 -14.27 51.90 -5.81
C ILE A 349 -14.66 53.36 -5.65
N GLY A 350 -14.18 54.00 -4.58
CA GLY A 350 -14.28 55.45 -4.41
C GLY A 350 -13.54 56.14 -5.57
N PRO A 351 -14.04 57.27 -6.08
CA PRO A 351 -13.29 58.08 -7.03
C PRO A 351 -11.95 58.44 -6.40
N ALA A 352 -10.87 58.37 -7.19
CA ALA A 352 -9.57 58.88 -6.77
C ALA A 352 -9.75 60.37 -6.41
N ASP A 353 -9.47 60.70 -5.16
CA ASP A 353 -9.76 61.96 -4.48
C ASP A 353 -9.58 63.19 -5.40
N GLU A 354 -10.68 63.93 -5.60
CA GLU A 354 -10.63 65.35 -5.94
C GLU A 354 -9.94 66.09 -4.79
N GLU A 355 -9.11 67.08 -5.13
CA GLU A 355 -8.34 67.89 -4.18
C GLU A 355 -9.19 68.44 -3.02
N GLU A 356 -9.04 67.88 -1.81
CA GLU A 356 -9.65 68.44 -0.60
C GLU A 356 -8.79 69.59 -0.03
N THR A 357 -9.40 70.78 -0.01
CA THR A 357 -8.94 71.98 0.69
C THR A 357 -8.97 71.80 2.22
N PRO A 358 -8.13 72.50 2.99
CA PRO A 358 -7.89 72.17 4.40
C PRO A 358 -8.95 72.75 5.35
N GLY A 359 -9.61 71.90 6.14
CA GLY A 359 -10.51 72.33 7.22
C GLY A 359 -10.92 71.24 8.22
N ASP A 360 -10.22 71.22 9.36
CA ASP A 360 -10.56 70.75 10.73
C ASP A 360 -10.62 69.24 11.14
N PRO A 361 -10.17 68.87 12.38
CA PRO A 361 -9.79 67.50 12.73
C PRO A 361 -10.84 66.72 13.54
N GLY A 362 -11.31 65.61 12.99
CA GLY A 362 -11.95 64.50 13.74
C GLY A 362 -10.95 63.38 14.08
N PRO A 363 -11.26 62.49 15.05
CA PRO A 363 -10.28 61.60 15.68
C PRO A 363 -9.74 60.56 14.70
N ARG A 364 -8.48 60.74 14.29
CA ARG A 364 -7.77 59.90 13.32
C ARG A 364 -7.33 58.57 13.97
N ARG A 365 -7.84 57.44 13.46
CA ARG A 365 -7.36 56.09 13.83
C ARG A 365 -5.89 55.94 13.40
N SER A 366 -5.02 55.59 14.34
CA SER A 366 -3.57 55.43 14.17
C SER A 366 -3.14 54.56 12.98
N PHE A 367 -3.96 53.60 12.57
CA PHE A 367 -3.71 52.73 11.42
C PHE A 367 -3.78 53.45 10.07
N SER A 368 -4.62 54.49 9.95
CA SER A 368 -4.74 55.25 8.70
C SER A 368 -3.52 56.13 8.47
N LEU A 369 -2.89 56.65 9.52
CA LEU A 369 -1.62 57.39 9.44
C LEU A 369 -0.46 56.49 9.03
N LEU A 370 -0.45 55.25 9.49
CA LEU A 370 0.60 54.27 9.16
C LEU A 370 0.50 53.83 7.69
N LEU A 371 -0.72 53.59 7.20
CA LEU A 371 -1.00 53.36 5.78
C LEU A 371 -0.69 54.59 4.91
N LYS A 372 -1.06 55.81 5.35
CA LYS A 372 -0.73 57.05 4.62
C LYS A 372 0.77 57.34 4.59
N ALA A 373 1.49 57.02 5.68
CA ALA A 373 2.94 57.17 5.75
C ALA A 373 3.66 56.15 4.86
N GLU A 374 3.16 54.91 4.78
CA GLU A 374 3.67 53.88 3.87
C GLU A 374 3.41 54.27 2.40
N GLU A 375 2.25 54.85 2.11
CA GLU A 375 1.91 55.38 0.78
C GLU A 375 2.79 56.57 0.38
N TYR A 376 3.12 57.47 1.32
CA TYR A 376 4.02 58.62 1.09
C TYR A 376 5.48 58.19 0.89
N MET A 377 5.92 57.13 1.56
CA MET A 377 7.27 56.57 1.43
C MET A 377 7.46 55.77 0.14
N LEU A 378 6.39 55.19 -0.42
CA LEU A 378 6.42 54.41 -1.66
C LEU A 378 6.18 55.24 -2.93
N LYS A 379 5.46 56.37 -2.84
CA LYS A 379 5.20 57.25 -4.00
C LYS A 379 6.42 58.09 -4.44
N ARG A 380 7.44 58.24 -3.60
CA ARG A 380 8.61 59.08 -3.91
C ARG A 380 9.81 58.23 -4.30
N ALA A 381 10.23 58.33 -5.56
CA ALA A 381 11.42 57.62 -6.03
C ALA A 381 12.66 58.09 -5.23
N ARG A 382 13.50 57.15 -4.79
CA ARG A 382 14.71 57.40 -3.99
C ARG A 382 15.69 58.41 -4.64
N SER A 383 15.59 58.59 -5.97
CA SER A 383 16.32 59.61 -6.74
C SER A 383 15.84 61.05 -6.48
N GLU A 384 14.54 61.29 -6.33
CA GLU A 384 13.99 62.64 -6.08
C GLU A 384 14.36 63.19 -4.70
N VAL A 385 14.48 62.30 -3.70
CA VAL A 385 14.91 62.66 -2.35
C VAL A 385 16.39 63.08 -2.32
N LEU A 386 17.21 62.48 -3.19
CA LEU A 386 18.62 62.82 -3.38
C LEU A 386 18.79 64.17 -4.09
N PHE A 387 17.97 64.45 -5.11
CA PHE A 387 17.95 65.75 -5.80
C PHE A 387 17.45 66.89 -4.91
N GLN A 388 16.48 66.67 -4.01
CA GLN A 388 16.08 67.69 -3.04
C GLN A 388 17.18 68.01 -2.02
N HIS A 389 17.95 67.02 -1.58
CA HIS A 389 19.09 67.26 -0.69
C HIS A 389 20.24 68.00 -1.39
N GLN A 390 20.44 67.80 -2.69
CA GLN A 390 21.41 68.57 -3.49
C GLN A 390 20.91 69.98 -3.85
N GLY A 391 19.62 70.13 -4.16
CA GLY A 391 18.97 71.42 -4.42
C GLY A 391 18.94 72.33 -3.20
N ARG A 392 18.68 71.79 -2.00
CA ARG A 392 18.82 72.53 -0.73
C ARG A 392 20.25 72.97 -0.41
N ARG A 393 21.28 72.31 -0.96
CA ARG A 393 22.69 72.74 -0.83
C ARG A 393 23.11 73.81 -1.85
N HIS A 394 22.38 73.97 -2.96
CA HIS A 394 22.75 74.89 -4.05
C HIS A 394 21.74 76.01 -4.31
N GLY A 395 20.71 76.17 -3.47
CA GLY A 395 19.90 77.40 -3.45
C GLY A 395 19.19 77.70 -4.78
N LEU A 396 18.56 76.69 -5.38
CA LEU A 396 17.63 76.89 -6.50
C LEU A 396 16.25 76.41 -6.03
N LEU A 397 15.32 77.37 -5.96
CA LEU A 397 13.91 77.22 -5.58
C LEU A 397 13.15 76.32 -6.56
#